data_AF-A0A158P829-F1
#
_entry.id   AF-A0A158P829-F1
#
_cell.length_a   1.000
_cell.length_b   1.000
_cell.length_c   1.000
_cell.angle_alpha   90.00
_cell.angle_beta   90.00
_cell.angle_gamma   90.00
#
_symmetry.space_group_name_H-M   'P 1'
#
loop_
_entity.id
_entity.type
_entity.pdbx_description
1 polymer ?
#
loop_
_entity_poly.entity_id
_entity_poly.type
_entity_poly.pdbx_seq_one_letter_code
_entity_poly.pdbx_strand_id
1 'polypeptide(L)'
;MLSVKRGIVKCRELESRLDAKTAISVRRSYVAPSVLNHLPYQNYDYNYRSGGVSAHVIDEKMTRAPVVKFPNASDAFELKKWLNIAENFAVVKAEFESTSRGSSLAMHLLKQKFPSMQLLALSGNYCVDKKAAAINWIDGRGRSVVADCILPASVVASSKLQFGSARAVCIGGNNAHAANIVTAIFLATGQDPAQVISSSMCSTRMEETSEGDLYVSCTMPCVEVGTVGGGTILRPQNECLQMLSCAGPSLPTPGAHANRLAEIICSTVLAGELSLMAALVTDQLVSSHMKLNRSRLQLYPSTTSLSLPATQHPIENPSPLLGNSSKKDVRVKRTTLKIECSNIL
;
A
#
# COMPACT_ATOMS: atom_id res chain seq x y z
N MET A 1 6.13 22.26 26.07
CA MET A 1 7.29 22.27 25.15
C MET A 1 8.60 21.93 25.86
N LEU A 2 8.98 22.65 26.92
CA LEU A 2 10.21 22.38 27.70
C LEU A 2 10.31 20.94 28.22
N SER A 3 9.20 20.37 28.72
CA SER A 3 9.17 18.98 29.21
C SER A 3 9.39 17.93 28.12
N VAL A 4 9.00 18.22 26.87
CA VAL A 4 9.25 17.34 25.71
C VAL A 4 10.71 17.43 25.29
N LYS A 5 11.27 18.66 25.22
CA LYS A 5 12.70 18.88 24.92
C LYS A 5 13.63 18.23 25.95
N ARG A 6 13.21 18.17 27.21
CA ARG A 6 13.95 17.54 28.31
C ARG A 6 13.72 16.03 28.42
N GLY A 7 12.92 15.43 27.53
CA GLY A 7 12.63 13.98 27.53
C GLY A 7 11.73 13.49 28.67
N ILE A 8 11.16 14.41 29.47
CA ILE A 8 10.29 14.09 30.61
C ILE A 8 8.92 13.58 30.15
N VAL A 9 8.45 14.05 28.99
CA VAL A 9 7.17 13.62 28.38
C VAL A 9 7.43 13.23 26.93
N LYS A 10 6.99 12.03 26.53
CA LYS A 10 7.11 11.56 25.15
C LYS A 10 6.06 12.23 24.25
N CYS A 11 6.41 12.52 22.99
CA CYS A 11 5.50 13.16 22.04
C CYS A 11 4.14 12.43 21.88
N ARG A 12 4.12 11.10 22.02
CA ARG A 12 2.90 10.28 21.92
C ARG A 12 1.95 10.40 23.11
N GLU A 13 2.42 10.94 24.24
CA GLU A 13 1.63 11.09 25.46
C GLU A 13 0.94 12.45 25.56
N LEU A 14 1.19 13.36 24.60
CA LEU A 14 0.70 14.73 24.68
C LEU A 14 -0.82 14.81 24.75
N GLU A 15 -1.55 14.01 23.98
CA GLU A 15 -3.02 14.00 23.97
C GLU A 15 -3.65 13.25 25.14
N SER A 16 -2.85 12.60 25.99
CA SER A 16 -3.32 12.09 27.28
C SER A 16 -3.24 13.14 28.38
N ARG A 17 -2.53 14.25 28.14
CA ARG A 17 -2.20 15.27 29.15
C ARG A 17 -2.67 16.67 28.76
N LEU A 18 -2.97 16.91 27.49
CA LEU A 18 -3.34 18.21 26.92
C LEU A 18 -4.51 18.01 25.96
N ASP A 19 -5.29 19.06 25.75
CA ASP A 19 -6.26 19.09 24.66
C ASP A 19 -5.56 18.88 23.30
N ALA A 20 -6.29 18.29 22.34
CA ALA A 20 -5.69 17.88 21.08
C ALA A 20 -5.08 19.04 20.28
N LYS A 21 -5.68 20.24 20.33
CA LYS A 21 -5.16 21.42 19.61
C LYS A 21 -3.81 21.85 20.19
N THR A 22 -3.71 21.90 21.52
CA THR A 22 -2.46 22.23 22.23
C THR A 22 -1.41 21.13 22.06
N ALA A 23 -1.78 19.86 22.19
CA ALA A 23 -0.89 18.72 22.00
C ALA A 23 -0.26 18.71 20.59
N ILE A 24 -1.08 18.94 19.56
CA ILE A 24 -0.65 18.99 18.16
C ILE A 24 0.24 20.21 17.91
N SER A 25 -0.11 21.38 18.45
CA SER A 25 0.74 22.57 18.38
C SER A 25 2.12 22.29 18.99
N VAL A 26 2.18 21.70 20.19
CA VAL A 26 3.43 21.38 20.88
C VAL A 26 4.26 20.36 20.09
N ARG A 27 3.63 19.33 19.53
CA ARG A 27 4.31 18.33 18.70
C ARG A 27 4.88 18.95 17.43
N ARG A 28 4.10 19.78 16.73
CA ARG A 28 4.54 20.42 15.48
C ARG A 28 5.72 21.36 15.69
N SER A 29 5.72 22.11 16.79
CA SER A 29 6.84 22.97 17.18
C SER A 29 8.08 22.20 17.64
N TYR A 30 7.96 20.90 17.95
CA TYR A 30 9.07 20.06 18.39
C TYR A 30 9.63 19.18 17.27
N VAL A 31 8.77 18.53 16.47
CA VAL A 31 9.16 17.54 15.46
C VAL A 31 9.85 18.19 14.26
N ALA A 32 9.21 19.17 13.63
CA ALA A 32 9.74 19.81 12.42
C ALA A 32 9.14 21.21 12.25
N PRO A 33 9.51 22.18 13.10
CA PRO A 33 8.86 23.49 13.15
C PRO A 33 8.93 24.25 11.81
N SER A 34 10.07 24.21 11.11
CA SER A 34 10.23 24.89 9.81
C SER A 34 9.39 24.25 8.70
N VAL A 35 9.23 22.93 8.72
CA VAL A 35 8.51 22.16 7.68
C VAL A 35 7.00 22.24 7.91
N LEU A 36 6.58 22.13 9.17
CA LEU A 36 5.16 21.99 9.49
C LEU A 36 4.44 23.33 9.55
N ASN A 37 5.14 24.47 9.62
CA ASN A 37 4.52 25.81 9.76
C ASN A 37 3.38 26.10 8.78
N HIS A 38 3.43 25.54 7.56
CA HIS A 38 2.43 25.80 6.51
C HIS A 38 1.39 24.67 6.37
N LEU A 39 1.59 23.55 7.08
CA LEU A 39 0.64 22.44 7.08
C LEU A 39 -0.57 22.82 7.97
N PRO A 40 -1.79 22.97 7.43
CA PRO A 40 -2.95 23.36 8.23
C PRO A 40 -3.25 22.32 9.31
N TYR A 41 -3.55 22.79 10.52
CA TYR A 41 -3.91 21.95 11.67
C TYR A 41 -4.92 22.62 12.60
N GLN A 42 -5.33 23.86 12.31
CA GLN A 42 -6.33 24.58 13.09
C GLN A 42 -7.70 24.40 12.42
N ASN A 43 -8.78 24.47 13.19
CA ASN A 43 -10.16 24.28 12.73
C ASN A 43 -10.47 22.86 12.21
N TYR A 44 -9.63 21.88 12.56
CA TYR A 44 -9.97 20.48 12.48
C TYR A 44 -10.50 20.03 13.85
N ASP A 45 -11.65 19.37 13.88
CA ASP A 45 -12.19 18.85 15.13
C ASP A 45 -11.49 17.56 15.52
N TYR A 46 -10.46 17.70 16.35
CA TYR A 46 -9.69 16.57 16.88
C TYR A 46 -10.43 15.78 17.97
N ASN A 47 -11.64 16.19 18.35
CA ASN A 47 -12.53 15.40 19.21
C ASN A 47 -13.32 14.36 18.42
N TYR A 48 -13.31 14.40 17.08
CA TYR A 48 -13.69 13.27 16.22
C TYR A 48 -12.63 12.16 16.34
N ARG A 49 -12.45 11.62 17.53
CA ARG A 49 -11.71 10.37 17.77
C ARG A 49 -12.71 9.24 17.78
N SER A 50 -12.95 8.67 16.62
CA SER A 50 -13.57 7.36 16.48
C SER A 50 -12.59 6.27 16.95
N GLY A 51 -12.37 6.15 18.26
CA GLY A 51 -11.63 5.04 18.89
C GLY A 51 -10.14 4.86 18.52
N GLY A 52 -9.61 5.57 17.51
CA GLY A 52 -8.32 5.27 16.89
C GLY A 52 -8.40 4.08 15.93
N VAL A 53 -7.30 3.83 15.20
CA VAL A 53 -7.12 2.62 14.39
C VAL A 53 -6.31 1.63 15.20
N SER A 54 -6.79 0.40 15.29
CA SER A 54 -6.01 -0.73 15.80
C SER A 54 -5.30 -1.39 14.64
N ALA A 55 -4.03 -1.76 14.80
CA ALA A 55 -3.26 -2.41 13.75
C ALA A 55 -2.29 -3.43 14.35
N HIS A 56 -2.18 -4.58 13.68
CA HIS A 56 -1.41 -5.71 14.16
C HIS A 56 -0.72 -6.42 13.00
N VAL A 57 0.59 -6.71 13.17
CA VAL A 57 1.29 -7.69 12.34
C VAL A 57 0.86 -9.09 12.77
N ILE A 58 0.34 -9.88 11.82
CA ILE A 58 -0.16 -11.24 12.06
C ILE A 58 0.79 -12.34 11.56
N ASP A 59 1.69 -12.01 10.64
CA ASP A 59 2.73 -12.91 10.15
C ASP A 59 3.96 -12.10 9.69
N GLU A 60 5.15 -12.69 9.80
CA GLU A 60 6.41 -12.11 9.36
C GLU A 60 7.29 -13.19 8.72
N LYS A 61 7.46 -13.10 7.39
CA LYS A 61 8.37 -13.99 6.64
C LYS A 61 8.84 -13.36 5.33
N MET A 62 10.14 -13.16 5.20
CA MET A 62 10.72 -12.87 3.87
C MET A 62 11.05 -14.17 3.16
N THR A 63 10.72 -14.26 1.87
CA THR A 63 10.85 -15.50 1.10
C THR A 63 11.96 -15.40 0.04
N ARG A 64 12.63 -16.51 -0.22
CA ARG A 64 13.52 -16.73 -1.35
C ARG A 64 13.25 -18.12 -1.89
N ALA A 65 13.10 -18.25 -3.20
CA ALA A 65 12.82 -19.53 -3.84
C ALA A 65 13.84 -19.79 -4.95
N PRO A 66 14.93 -20.52 -4.65
CA PRO A 66 15.86 -21.00 -5.67
C PRO A 66 15.17 -21.97 -6.64
N VAL A 67 15.67 -22.02 -7.87
CA VAL A 67 15.28 -23.02 -8.86
C VAL A 67 16.46 -23.95 -9.12
N VAL A 68 16.19 -25.25 -8.97
CA VAL A 68 17.14 -26.32 -9.19
C VAL A 68 16.64 -27.25 -10.29
N LYS A 69 17.57 -27.84 -11.04
CA LYS A 69 17.32 -28.78 -12.12
C LYS A 69 17.91 -30.13 -11.77
N PHE A 70 17.20 -31.18 -12.13
CA PHE A 70 17.67 -32.56 -12.08
C PHE A 70 17.65 -33.18 -13.48
N PRO A 71 18.38 -34.29 -13.72
CA PRO A 71 18.33 -35.02 -14.98
C PRO A 71 16.93 -35.51 -15.34
N ASN A 72 16.15 -35.95 -14.34
CA ASN A 72 14.79 -36.44 -14.52
C ASN A 72 13.88 -36.04 -13.34
N ALA A 73 12.57 -36.21 -13.51
CA ALA A 73 11.56 -35.83 -12.51
C ALA A 73 11.60 -36.72 -11.25
N SER A 74 12.02 -37.98 -11.37
CA SER A 74 12.14 -38.90 -10.23
C SER A 74 13.21 -38.42 -9.25
N ASP A 75 14.36 -37.96 -9.74
CA ASP A 75 15.43 -37.41 -8.90
C ASP A 75 14.95 -36.12 -8.18
N ALA A 76 14.21 -35.26 -8.87
CA ALA A 76 13.61 -34.08 -8.26
C ALA A 76 12.57 -34.44 -7.18
N PHE A 77 11.80 -35.50 -7.41
CA PHE A 77 10.85 -36.03 -6.43
C PHE A 77 11.56 -36.56 -5.18
N GLU A 78 12.70 -37.25 -5.33
CA GLU A 78 13.49 -37.70 -4.19
C GLU A 78 13.98 -36.53 -3.32
N LEU A 79 14.43 -35.42 -3.92
CA LEU A 79 14.73 -34.19 -3.16
C LEU A 79 13.51 -33.70 -2.39
N LYS A 80 12.34 -33.59 -3.04
CA LYS A 80 11.10 -33.13 -2.39
C LYS A 80 10.68 -34.04 -1.25
N LYS A 81 10.69 -35.35 -1.46
CA LYS A 81 10.39 -36.36 -0.45
C LYS A 81 11.36 -36.27 0.72
N TRP A 82 12.64 -36.08 0.43
CA TRP A 82 13.67 -35.92 1.45
C TRP A 82 13.46 -34.66 2.31
N LEU A 83 13.14 -33.52 1.68
CA LEU A 83 12.83 -32.26 2.36
C LEU A 83 11.53 -32.30 3.19
N ASN A 84 10.58 -33.17 2.84
CA ASN A 84 9.33 -33.34 3.59
C ASN A 84 9.51 -34.10 4.91
N ILE A 85 10.68 -34.69 5.15
CA ILE A 85 11.03 -35.33 6.43
C ILE A 85 11.52 -34.23 7.39
N ALA A 86 10.89 -34.12 8.57
CA ALA A 86 11.09 -33.01 9.50
C ALA A 86 12.55 -32.85 9.95
N GLU A 87 13.23 -33.95 10.23
CA GLU A 87 14.63 -33.97 10.67
C GLU A 87 15.55 -33.43 9.57
N ASN A 88 15.29 -33.81 8.32
CA ASN A 88 16.06 -33.35 7.17
C ASN A 88 15.84 -31.86 6.91
N PHE A 89 14.59 -31.41 6.99
CA PHE A 89 14.26 -29.99 6.89
C PHE A 89 14.96 -29.17 7.98
N ALA A 90 15.00 -29.68 9.22
CA ALA A 90 15.68 -29.02 10.33
C ALA A 90 17.18 -28.79 10.07
N VAL A 91 17.86 -29.75 9.43
CA VAL A 91 19.27 -29.58 9.03
C VAL A 91 19.43 -28.45 8.00
N VAL A 92 18.59 -28.42 6.97
CA VAL A 92 18.65 -27.36 5.95
C VAL A 92 18.29 -25.99 6.55
N LYS A 93 17.32 -25.96 7.46
CA LYS A 93 16.92 -24.76 8.19
C LYS A 93 18.07 -24.21 9.04
N ALA A 94 18.73 -25.07 9.81
CA ALA A 94 19.88 -24.67 10.63
C ALA A 94 21.01 -24.07 9.77
N GLU A 95 21.29 -24.70 8.63
CA GLU A 95 22.29 -24.20 7.68
C GLU A 95 21.89 -22.84 7.08
N PHE A 96 20.60 -22.66 6.76
CA PHE A 96 20.07 -21.38 6.26
C PHE A 96 20.16 -20.28 7.32
N GLU A 97 19.82 -20.57 8.57
CA GLU A 97 19.79 -19.58 9.66
C GLU A 97 21.19 -19.24 10.20
N SER A 98 22.21 -20.03 9.85
CA SER A 98 23.59 -19.83 10.30
C SER A 98 24.22 -18.51 9.84
N THR A 99 23.77 -17.94 8.71
CA THR A 99 24.32 -16.70 8.16
C THR A 99 23.28 -15.85 7.42
N SER A 100 23.62 -14.58 7.17
CA SER A 100 22.83 -13.69 6.31
C SER A 100 22.81 -14.10 4.83
N ARG A 101 23.66 -15.05 4.41
CA ARG A 101 23.68 -15.66 3.06
C ARG A 101 23.09 -17.07 3.06
N GLY A 102 22.14 -17.33 3.96
CA GLY A 102 21.54 -18.64 4.21
C GLY A 102 21.10 -19.41 2.98
N SER A 103 20.54 -18.73 1.98
CA SER A 103 20.09 -19.39 0.73
C SER A 103 21.23 -20.10 0.00
N SER A 104 22.41 -19.49 -0.08
CA SER A 104 23.55 -20.09 -0.78
C SER A 104 24.11 -21.30 -0.02
N LEU A 105 24.18 -21.21 1.31
CA LEU A 105 24.64 -22.32 2.15
C LEU A 105 23.69 -23.51 2.10
N ALA A 106 22.38 -23.26 2.22
CA ALA A 106 21.36 -24.28 2.05
C ALA A 106 21.47 -24.97 0.68
N MET A 107 21.71 -24.21 -0.40
CA MET A 107 21.91 -24.80 -1.74
C MET A 107 23.20 -25.61 -1.84
N HIS A 108 24.29 -25.19 -1.19
CA HIS A 108 25.53 -25.97 -1.13
C HIS A 108 25.35 -27.30 -0.40
N LEU A 109 24.68 -27.28 0.77
CA LEU A 109 24.34 -28.49 1.52
C LEU A 109 23.49 -29.45 0.68
N LEU A 110 22.46 -28.94 0.01
CA LEU A 110 21.63 -29.76 -0.88
C LEU A 110 22.42 -30.32 -2.06
N LYS A 111 23.37 -29.55 -2.62
CA LYS A 111 24.24 -30.02 -3.71
C LYS A 111 25.19 -31.14 -3.28
N GLN A 112 25.69 -31.10 -2.03
CA GLN A 112 26.49 -32.19 -1.47
C GLN A 112 25.66 -33.46 -1.33
N LYS A 113 24.40 -33.33 -0.87
CA LYS A 113 23.50 -34.47 -0.67
C LYS A 113 22.92 -35.04 -1.97
N PHE A 114 22.68 -34.18 -2.95
CA PHE A 114 22.15 -34.52 -4.26
C PHE A 114 23.13 -34.06 -5.35
N PRO A 115 24.21 -34.81 -5.64
CA PRO A 115 25.24 -34.38 -6.58
C PRO A 115 24.72 -34.11 -8.00
N SER A 116 23.63 -34.76 -8.41
CA SER A 116 22.96 -34.53 -9.71
C SER A 116 22.16 -33.22 -9.78
N MET A 117 21.87 -32.58 -8.64
CA MET A 117 21.15 -31.31 -8.56
C MET A 117 21.98 -30.18 -9.19
N GLN A 118 21.42 -29.41 -10.11
CA GLN A 118 22.04 -28.21 -10.64
C GLN A 118 21.27 -26.98 -10.14
N LEU A 119 21.93 -26.07 -9.42
CA LEU A 119 21.35 -24.77 -9.10
C LEU A 119 21.32 -23.92 -10.38
N LEU A 120 20.13 -23.58 -10.87
CA LEU A 120 19.97 -22.71 -12.04
C LEU A 120 19.99 -21.23 -11.65
N ALA A 121 19.24 -20.88 -10.59
CA ALA A 121 19.22 -19.53 -10.05
C ALA A 121 18.78 -19.54 -8.59
N LEU A 122 19.29 -18.60 -7.78
CA LEU A 122 18.83 -18.37 -6.41
C LEU A 122 17.43 -17.71 -6.34
N SER A 123 16.93 -17.20 -7.47
CA SER A 123 15.60 -16.60 -7.59
C SER A 123 14.89 -17.17 -8.81
N GLY A 124 14.06 -18.20 -8.58
CA GLY A 124 13.25 -18.88 -9.58
C GLY A 124 11.86 -18.28 -9.80
N ASN A 125 11.65 -17.01 -9.43
CA ASN A 125 10.34 -16.34 -9.51
C ASN A 125 9.20 -17.00 -8.70
N TYR A 126 9.52 -17.82 -7.70
CA TYR A 126 8.54 -18.41 -6.77
C TYR A 126 8.60 -17.75 -5.38
N CYS A 127 9.33 -16.62 -5.25
CA CYS A 127 9.42 -15.87 -4.00
C CYS A 127 8.10 -15.15 -3.63
N VAL A 128 7.47 -14.27 -4.41
CA VAL A 128 7.80 -13.61 -5.67
C VAL A 128 8.18 -12.15 -5.42
N ASP A 129 9.32 -11.70 -5.93
CA ASP A 129 9.83 -10.34 -5.69
C ASP A 129 9.46 -9.38 -6.82
N LYS A 130 8.86 -8.23 -6.50
CA LYS A 130 8.59 -7.11 -7.44
C LYS A 130 7.72 -7.49 -8.64
N LYS A 131 6.88 -8.51 -8.50
CA LYS A 131 5.91 -8.97 -9.50
C LYS A 131 4.61 -9.35 -8.79
N ALA A 132 3.48 -9.09 -9.44
CA ALA A 132 2.19 -9.51 -8.93
C ALA A 132 2.09 -11.04 -9.01
N ALA A 133 1.83 -11.70 -7.88
CA ALA A 133 1.70 -13.15 -7.82
C ALA A 133 0.70 -13.57 -6.75
N ALA A 134 -0.14 -14.56 -7.09
CA ALA A 134 -1.14 -15.10 -6.18
C ALA A 134 -0.54 -15.74 -4.93
N ILE A 135 0.66 -16.33 -5.03
CA ILE A 135 1.32 -16.92 -3.86
C ILE A 135 1.64 -15.89 -2.77
N ASN A 136 2.02 -14.65 -3.14
CA ASN A 136 2.23 -13.59 -2.15
C ASN A 136 0.92 -13.18 -1.49
N TRP A 137 -0.20 -13.24 -2.23
CA TRP A 137 -1.53 -12.92 -1.70
C TRP A 137 -2.06 -13.99 -0.74
N ILE A 138 -1.87 -15.27 -1.10
CA ILE A 138 -2.39 -16.42 -0.37
C ILE A 138 -1.51 -16.75 0.83
N ASP A 139 -0.20 -16.89 0.59
CA ASP A 139 0.74 -17.34 1.61
C ASP A 139 1.37 -16.17 2.37
N GLY A 140 1.30 -14.93 1.86
CA GLY A 140 1.95 -13.77 2.48
C GLY A 140 3.46 -13.67 2.20
N ARG A 141 4.01 -12.45 2.27
CA ARG A 141 5.44 -12.17 2.06
C ARG A 141 5.88 -10.84 2.66
N GLY A 142 6.92 -10.84 3.47
CA GLY A 142 7.27 -9.69 4.31
C GLY A 142 6.43 -9.72 5.57
N ARG A 143 5.69 -8.65 5.84
CA ARG A 143 4.79 -8.53 6.99
C ARG A 143 3.35 -8.60 6.52
N SER A 144 2.59 -9.52 7.09
CA SER A 144 1.13 -9.54 6.95
C SER A 144 0.52 -8.69 8.06
N VAL A 145 -0.28 -7.71 7.68
CA VAL A 145 -0.82 -6.70 8.62
C VAL A 145 -2.33 -6.59 8.44
N VAL A 146 -3.02 -6.46 9.56
CA VAL A 146 -4.43 -6.05 9.61
C VAL A 146 -4.55 -4.74 10.36
N ALA A 147 -5.40 -3.84 9.88
CA ALA A 147 -5.79 -2.63 10.58
C ALA A 147 -7.31 -2.45 10.52
N ASP A 148 -7.92 -1.98 11.60
CA ASP A 148 -9.36 -1.78 11.68
C ASP A 148 -9.77 -0.63 12.61
N CYS A 149 -11.00 -0.14 12.41
CA CYS A 149 -11.63 0.85 13.26
C CYS A 149 -13.16 0.78 13.15
N ILE A 150 -13.84 1.38 14.13
CA ILE A 150 -15.29 1.61 14.11
C ILE A 150 -15.54 3.11 14.06
N LEU A 151 -16.27 3.56 13.04
CA LEU A 151 -16.69 4.95 12.88
C LEU A 151 -18.13 5.09 13.36
N PRO A 152 -18.42 5.99 14.32
CA PRO A 152 -19.78 6.23 14.76
C PRO A 152 -20.69 6.69 13.61
N ALA A 153 -21.96 6.30 13.64
CA ALA A 153 -22.96 6.69 12.64
C ALA A 153 -23.06 8.21 12.46
N SER A 154 -22.81 8.98 13.53
CA SER A 154 -22.77 10.45 13.49
C SER A 154 -21.68 11.01 12.58
N VAL A 155 -20.64 10.23 12.28
CA VAL A 155 -19.52 10.59 11.40
C VAL A 155 -19.80 10.19 9.95
N VAL A 156 -20.57 9.13 9.73
CA VAL A 156 -20.78 8.52 8.41
C VAL A 156 -22.17 8.91 7.86
N ALA A 157 -22.23 9.90 6.98
CA ALA A 157 -23.50 10.40 6.44
C ALA A 157 -24.20 9.42 5.47
N SER A 158 -23.47 8.51 4.83
CA SER A 158 -24.04 7.41 4.03
C SER A 158 -22.97 6.37 3.69
N SER A 159 -23.25 5.09 3.90
CA SER A 159 -22.41 3.98 3.48
C SER A 159 -22.97 3.39 2.18
N LYS A 160 -22.27 3.60 1.06
CA LYS A 160 -22.53 2.84 -0.18
C LYS A 160 -21.23 2.19 -0.63
N LEU A 161 -21.01 0.94 -0.22
CA LEU A 161 -20.08 0.04 -0.90
C LEU A 161 -20.77 -1.28 -1.14
N GLN A 162 -20.53 -1.91 -2.29
CA GLN A 162 -20.16 -3.33 -2.42
C GLN A 162 -19.92 -3.72 -3.92
N PHE A 163 -19.02 -4.70 -4.14
CA PHE A 163 -18.80 -5.55 -5.34
C PHE A 163 -18.15 -4.98 -6.63
N GLY A 164 -17.25 -3.98 -6.56
CA GLY A 164 -16.48 -3.52 -7.73
C GLY A 164 -15.36 -4.48 -8.18
N SER A 165 -14.38 -4.72 -7.31
CA SER A 165 -13.14 -5.45 -7.66
C SER A 165 -13.36 -6.90 -8.09
N ALA A 166 -14.40 -7.56 -7.58
CA ALA A 166 -14.75 -8.93 -7.96
C ALA A 166 -15.07 -9.07 -9.46
N ARG A 167 -15.62 -8.01 -10.08
CA ARG A 167 -15.96 -8.00 -11.52
C ARG A 167 -14.73 -7.84 -12.42
N ALA A 168 -13.62 -7.34 -11.88
CA ALA A 168 -12.36 -7.14 -12.61
C ALA A 168 -11.37 -8.33 -12.47
N VAL A 169 -11.69 -9.34 -11.65
CA VAL A 169 -10.83 -10.52 -11.40
C VAL A 169 -9.44 -10.11 -10.89
N CYS A 170 -9.35 -9.01 -10.12
CA CYS A 170 -8.09 -8.54 -9.56
C CYS A 170 -7.65 -9.45 -8.40
N ILE A 171 -6.43 -10.00 -8.47
CA ILE A 171 -5.80 -10.74 -7.36
C ILE A 171 -5.08 -9.74 -6.46
N GLY A 172 -5.49 -9.66 -5.19
CA GLY A 172 -4.92 -8.74 -4.19
C GLY A 172 -5.30 -7.27 -4.35
N GLY A 173 -6.17 -6.93 -5.30
CA GLY A 173 -6.61 -5.55 -5.61
C GLY A 173 -8.01 -5.20 -5.10
N ASN A 174 -8.41 -5.72 -3.93
CA ASN A 174 -9.73 -5.44 -3.35
C ASN A 174 -9.69 -4.16 -2.50
N ASN A 175 -9.17 -3.08 -3.07
CA ASN A 175 -9.01 -1.77 -2.43
C ASN A 175 -9.18 -0.66 -3.49
N ALA A 176 -9.31 0.59 -3.05
CA ALA A 176 -9.48 1.73 -3.94
C ALA A 176 -8.13 2.30 -4.41
N HIS A 177 -7.21 2.57 -3.50
CA HIS A 177 -5.92 3.21 -3.81
C HIS A 177 -4.79 2.92 -2.82
N ALA A 178 -4.74 1.72 -2.25
CA ALA A 178 -3.66 1.35 -1.31
C ALA A 178 -2.26 1.63 -1.89
N ALA A 179 -2.07 1.42 -3.19
CA ALA A 179 -0.82 1.70 -3.90
C ALA A 179 -0.35 3.16 -3.79
N ASN A 180 -1.26 4.14 -3.79
CA ASN A 180 -0.88 5.56 -3.65
C ASN A 180 -0.23 5.81 -2.29
N ILE A 181 -0.86 5.32 -1.23
CA ILE A 181 -0.40 5.50 0.15
C ILE A 181 0.91 4.75 0.38
N VAL A 182 0.99 3.49 -0.04
CA VAL A 182 2.20 2.67 0.08
C VAL A 182 3.36 3.32 -0.65
N THR A 183 3.16 3.77 -1.89
CA THR A 183 4.22 4.43 -2.68
C THR A 183 4.72 5.70 -2.00
N ALA A 184 3.81 6.55 -1.51
CA ALA A 184 4.18 7.80 -0.84
C ALA A 184 5.04 7.54 0.41
N ILE A 185 4.62 6.60 1.25
CA ILE A 185 5.37 6.23 2.46
C ILE A 185 6.70 5.58 2.09
N PHE A 186 6.73 4.69 1.09
CA PHE A 186 7.94 4.00 0.64
C PHE A 186 9.01 4.99 0.19
N LEU A 187 8.64 5.96 -0.65
CA LEU A 187 9.55 7.02 -1.11
C LEU A 187 10.04 7.90 0.04
N ALA A 188 9.15 8.30 0.95
CA ALA A 188 9.48 9.15 2.09
C ALA A 188 10.41 8.44 3.09
N THR A 189 10.26 7.13 3.28
CA THR A 189 10.96 6.36 4.31
C THR A 189 12.10 5.50 3.77
N GLY A 190 12.46 5.65 2.48
CA GLY A 190 13.62 4.98 1.88
C GLY A 190 13.46 3.48 1.65
N GLN A 191 12.24 3.02 1.42
CA GLN A 191 11.93 1.65 1.04
C GLN A 191 12.20 1.43 -0.47
N ASP A 192 12.11 0.19 -0.94
CA ASP A 192 12.26 -0.13 -2.37
C ASP A 192 10.94 0.10 -3.12
N PRO A 193 10.84 1.14 -4.00
CA PRO A 193 9.58 1.46 -4.67
C PRO A 193 9.09 0.36 -5.61
N ALA A 194 9.97 -0.53 -6.09
CA ALA A 194 9.55 -1.65 -6.94
C ALA A 194 8.78 -2.72 -6.16
N GLN A 195 8.92 -2.75 -4.82
CA GLN A 195 8.15 -3.65 -3.95
C GLN A 195 6.72 -3.17 -3.69
N VAL A 196 6.32 -1.99 -4.19
CA VAL A 196 4.92 -1.51 -4.14
C VAL A 196 3.97 -2.52 -4.80
N ILE A 197 4.43 -3.23 -5.84
CA ILE A 197 3.61 -4.19 -6.60
C ILE A 197 2.95 -5.23 -5.68
N SER A 198 3.72 -5.79 -4.75
CA SER A 198 3.23 -6.73 -3.73
C SER A 198 2.75 -5.98 -2.48
N SER A 199 3.51 -4.99 -2.01
CA SER A 199 3.21 -4.29 -0.75
C SER A 199 1.92 -3.49 -0.77
N SER A 200 1.34 -3.22 -1.94
CA SER A 200 0.03 -2.58 -2.09
C SER A 200 -1.13 -3.55 -2.25
N MET A 201 -0.89 -4.87 -2.27
CA MET A 201 -1.99 -5.84 -2.24
C MET A 201 -2.75 -5.68 -0.93
N CYS A 202 -4.03 -5.36 -1.04
CA CYS A 202 -4.88 -4.99 0.09
C CYS A 202 -6.32 -5.46 -0.17
N SER A 203 -6.97 -5.93 0.89
CA SER A 203 -8.42 -6.12 0.96
C SER A 203 -9.01 -5.13 1.95
N THR A 204 -9.86 -4.24 1.46
CA THR A 204 -10.66 -3.30 2.24
C THR A 204 -12.06 -3.86 2.43
N ARG A 205 -12.52 -3.93 3.68
CA ARG A 205 -13.87 -4.37 4.05
C ARG A 205 -14.54 -3.26 4.85
N MET A 206 -15.81 -3.02 4.56
CA MET A 206 -16.64 -2.03 5.25
C MET A 206 -18.01 -2.65 5.51
N GLU A 207 -18.48 -2.61 6.75
CA GLU A 207 -19.73 -3.22 7.18
C GLU A 207 -20.44 -2.34 8.19
N GLU A 208 -21.76 -2.26 8.06
CA GLU A 208 -22.60 -1.65 9.09
C GLU A 208 -22.70 -2.61 10.29
N THR A 209 -22.47 -2.07 11.48
CA THR A 209 -22.60 -2.80 12.74
C THR A 209 -24.07 -2.85 13.18
N SER A 210 -24.39 -3.68 14.17
CA SER A 210 -25.73 -3.74 14.75
C SER A 210 -26.21 -2.42 15.38
N GLU A 211 -25.28 -1.52 15.72
CA GLU A 211 -25.55 -0.22 16.34
C GLU A 211 -25.70 0.92 15.29
N GLY A 212 -25.57 0.61 13.99
CA GLY A 212 -25.60 1.57 12.90
C GLY A 212 -24.26 2.25 12.60
N ASP A 213 -23.23 1.95 13.39
CA ASP A 213 -21.85 2.40 13.15
C ASP A 213 -21.21 1.66 11.96
N LEU A 214 -20.14 2.21 11.40
CA LEU A 214 -19.39 1.60 10.29
C LEU A 214 -18.10 0.93 10.79
N TYR A 215 -18.03 -0.39 10.69
CA TYR A 215 -16.79 -1.15 10.84
C TYR A 215 -15.99 -1.11 9.54
N VAL A 216 -14.70 -0.78 9.63
CA VAL A 216 -13.78 -0.74 8.48
C VAL A 216 -12.51 -1.50 8.82
N SER A 217 -12.06 -2.36 7.91
CA SER A 217 -10.78 -3.06 8.02
C SER A 217 -10.00 -3.08 6.72
N CYS A 218 -8.67 -3.03 6.82
CA CYS A 218 -7.72 -3.30 5.74
C CYS A 218 -6.84 -4.49 6.10
N THR A 219 -6.67 -5.41 5.17
CA THR A 219 -5.74 -6.55 5.30
C THR A 219 -4.72 -6.52 4.20
N MET A 220 -3.45 -6.45 4.56
CA MET A 220 -2.30 -6.35 3.65
C MET A 220 -1.35 -7.53 3.92
N PRO A 221 -1.42 -8.63 3.15
CA PRO A 221 -0.68 -9.85 3.47
C PRO A 221 0.80 -9.79 3.13
N CYS A 222 1.24 -8.83 2.32
CA CYS A 222 2.59 -8.83 1.79
C CYS A 222 3.33 -7.48 1.82
N VAL A 223 3.33 -6.81 2.98
CA VAL A 223 4.04 -5.53 3.18
C VAL A 223 5.54 -5.76 3.36
N GLU A 224 6.32 -5.43 2.35
CA GLU A 224 7.78 -5.61 2.35
C GLU A 224 8.48 -4.33 2.78
N VAL A 225 8.80 -4.24 4.07
CA VAL A 225 9.41 -3.03 4.65
C VAL A 225 10.56 -3.36 5.60
N GLY A 226 11.49 -2.41 5.70
CA GLY A 226 12.63 -2.46 6.60
C GLY A 226 12.98 -1.08 7.14
N THR A 227 13.68 -1.05 8.28
CA THR A 227 14.09 0.19 8.96
C THR A 227 15.61 0.33 9.07
N VAL A 228 16.33 -0.62 8.47
CA VAL A 228 17.79 -0.70 8.41
C VAL A 228 18.18 -1.16 7.01
N GLY A 229 19.21 -0.55 6.43
CA GLY A 229 19.73 -0.91 5.11
C GLY A 229 18.96 -0.29 3.95
N GLY A 230 19.48 -0.46 2.73
CA GLY A 230 18.90 0.13 1.52
C GLY A 230 18.84 1.65 1.59
N GLY A 231 17.72 2.24 1.17
CA GLY A 231 17.53 3.70 1.19
C GLY A 231 17.32 4.30 2.58
N THR A 232 17.09 3.48 3.62
CA THR A 232 16.82 3.95 4.99
C THR A 232 18.04 4.56 5.69
N ILE A 233 19.24 4.35 5.13
CA ILE A 233 20.50 4.94 5.61
C ILE A 233 20.66 6.40 5.17
N LEU A 234 19.91 6.82 4.14
CA LEU A 234 19.97 8.18 3.64
C LEU A 234 19.32 9.11 4.67
N ARG A 235 20.01 10.21 4.98
CA ARG A 235 19.61 11.11 6.06
C ARG A 235 18.16 11.59 5.95
N PRO A 236 17.66 12.11 4.80
CA PRO A 236 16.27 12.60 4.73
C PRO A 236 15.22 11.51 5.01
N GLN A 237 15.43 10.30 4.48
CA GLN A 237 14.55 9.16 4.67
C GLN A 237 14.61 8.65 6.12
N ASN A 238 15.79 8.69 6.72
CA ASN A 238 15.97 8.33 8.13
C ASN A 238 15.24 9.29 9.07
N GLU A 239 15.27 10.60 8.80
CA GLU A 239 14.49 11.60 9.57
C GLU A 239 12.98 11.29 9.50
N CYS A 240 12.46 10.90 8.33
CA CYS A 240 11.06 10.47 8.20
C CYS A 240 10.76 9.23 9.04
N LEU A 241 11.67 8.24 9.08
CA LEU A 241 11.54 7.08 9.96
C LEU A 241 11.60 7.48 11.45
N GLN A 242 12.41 8.48 11.82
CA GLN A 242 12.48 8.98 13.20
C GLN A 242 11.17 9.65 13.60
N MET A 243 10.54 10.43 12.71
CA MET A 243 9.21 11.01 12.93
C MET A 243 8.15 9.95 13.24
N LEU A 244 8.25 8.78 12.60
CA LEU A 244 7.35 7.63 12.82
C LEU A 244 7.75 6.77 14.02
N SER A 245 8.89 7.06 14.66
CA SER A 245 9.50 6.24 15.72
C SER A 245 9.83 4.82 15.26
N CYS A 246 10.32 4.69 14.02
CA CYS A 246 10.69 3.42 13.40
C CYS A 246 12.15 3.42 12.91
N ALA A 247 12.97 4.43 13.19
CA ALA A 247 14.32 4.49 12.63
C ALA A 247 15.26 3.44 13.24
N GLY A 248 16.04 2.78 12.39
CA GLY A 248 17.11 1.89 12.81
C GLY A 248 16.63 0.55 13.39
N PRO A 249 17.56 -0.25 13.94
CA PRO A 249 17.23 -1.50 14.60
C PRO A 249 16.58 -1.23 15.96
N SER A 250 15.75 -2.17 16.40
CA SER A 250 15.23 -2.19 17.77
C SER A 250 16.06 -3.18 18.59
N LEU A 251 16.77 -2.68 19.61
CA LEU A 251 17.62 -3.49 20.50
C LEU A 251 16.82 -4.47 21.36
N PRO A 252 15.69 -4.10 21.99
CA PRO A 252 14.96 -5.01 22.87
C PRO A 252 14.24 -6.11 22.10
N THR A 253 13.83 -5.83 20.87
CA THR A 253 13.02 -6.75 20.06
C THR A 253 13.38 -6.56 18.59
N PRO A 254 14.20 -7.44 18.00
CA PRO A 254 14.50 -7.41 16.57
C PRO A 254 13.22 -7.37 15.73
N GLY A 255 13.21 -6.59 14.64
CA GLY A 255 12.05 -6.44 13.76
C GLY A 255 10.96 -5.48 14.25
N ALA A 256 10.92 -5.10 15.54
CA ALA A 256 9.82 -4.30 16.09
C ALA A 256 9.60 -2.94 15.39
N HIS A 257 10.67 -2.23 15.02
CA HIS A 257 10.54 -0.97 14.28
C HIS A 257 9.95 -1.17 12.88
N ALA A 258 10.29 -2.27 12.21
CA ALA A 258 9.74 -2.59 10.89
C ALA A 258 8.29 -3.09 11.01
N ASN A 259 7.93 -3.79 12.08
CA ASN A 259 6.54 -4.15 12.40
C ASN A 259 5.70 -2.88 12.60
N ARG A 260 6.21 -1.94 13.40
CA ARG A 260 5.58 -0.64 13.60
C ARG A 260 5.41 0.14 12.30
N LEU A 261 6.41 0.13 11.41
CA LEU A 261 6.29 0.79 10.11
C LEU A 261 5.19 0.15 9.26
N ALA A 262 5.08 -1.18 9.26
CA ALA A 262 4.04 -1.90 8.52
C ALA A 262 2.62 -1.62 9.09
N GLU A 263 2.48 -1.54 10.41
CA GLU A 263 1.23 -1.12 11.09
C GLU A 263 0.84 0.31 10.71
N ILE A 264 1.81 1.24 10.68
CA ILE A 264 1.57 2.63 10.26
C ILE A 264 1.13 2.68 8.79
N ILE A 265 1.78 1.90 7.91
CA ILE A 265 1.39 1.83 6.50
C ILE A 265 -0.04 1.33 6.35
N CYS A 266 -0.39 0.21 7.00
CA CYS A 266 -1.72 -0.36 6.92
C CYS A 266 -2.80 0.58 7.49
N SER A 267 -2.50 1.24 8.61
CA SER A 267 -3.39 2.26 9.21
C SER A 267 -3.59 3.46 8.30
N THR A 268 -2.52 3.91 7.62
CA THR A 268 -2.60 5.04 6.68
C THR A 268 -3.34 4.65 5.41
N VAL A 269 -3.17 3.41 4.94
CA VAL A 269 -3.97 2.84 3.84
C VAL A 269 -5.44 2.86 4.23
N LEU A 270 -5.81 2.38 5.41
CA LEU A 270 -7.19 2.41 5.90
C LEU A 270 -7.76 3.84 5.91
N ALA A 271 -7.01 4.81 6.41
CA ALA A 271 -7.44 6.21 6.40
C ALA A 271 -7.61 6.77 4.97
N GLY A 272 -6.70 6.40 4.06
CA GLY A 272 -6.79 6.74 2.65
C GLY A 272 -8.03 6.13 1.99
N GLU A 273 -8.29 4.84 2.21
CA GLU A 273 -9.44 4.12 1.69
C GLU A 273 -10.74 4.77 2.16
N LEU A 274 -10.87 5.06 3.46
CA LEU A 274 -12.01 5.78 4.02
C LEU A 274 -12.26 7.12 3.32
N SER A 275 -11.21 7.93 3.18
CA SER A 275 -11.30 9.26 2.57
C SER A 275 -11.73 9.17 1.09
N LEU A 276 -11.12 8.28 0.32
CA LEU A 276 -11.45 8.12 -1.09
C LEU A 276 -12.85 7.55 -1.30
N MET A 277 -13.23 6.54 -0.51
CA MET A 277 -14.58 5.97 -0.60
C MET A 277 -15.65 6.99 -0.21
N ALA A 278 -15.41 7.81 0.82
CA ALA A 278 -16.32 8.91 1.17
C ALA A 278 -16.44 9.94 0.04
N ALA A 279 -15.33 10.32 -0.61
CA ALA A 279 -15.33 11.24 -1.75
C ALA A 279 -16.08 10.68 -2.97
N LEU A 280 -16.02 9.36 -3.19
CA LEU A 280 -16.76 8.68 -4.26
C LEU A 280 -18.27 8.64 -4.00
N VAL A 281 -18.68 8.43 -2.75
CA VAL A 281 -20.10 8.40 -2.37
C VAL A 281 -20.71 9.81 -2.37
N THR A 282 -19.91 10.84 -2.09
CA THR A 282 -20.35 12.25 -2.06
C THR A 282 -20.12 13.02 -3.37
N ASP A 283 -19.63 12.36 -4.43
CA ASP A 283 -19.29 12.95 -5.73
C ASP A 283 -18.29 14.14 -5.66
N GLN A 284 -17.40 14.13 -4.66
CA GLN A 284 -16.40 15.20 -4.44
C GLN A 284 -15.03 14.91 -5.04
N LEU A 285 -14.85 13.76 -5.69
CA LEU A 285 -13.55 13.34 -6.20
C LEU A 285 -13.02 14.31 -7.27
N VAL A 286 -13.84 14.62 -8.28
CA VAL A 286 -13.45 15.47 -9.42
C VAL A 286 -13.16 16.91 -8.96
N SER A 287 -14.03 17.47 -8.11
CA SER A 287 -13.85 18.82 -7.56
C SER A 287 -12.55 18.92 -6.73
N SER A 288 -12.22 17.88 -5.97
CA SER A 288 -11.00 17.84 -5.15
C SER A 288 -9.74 17.73 -6.01
N HIS A 289 -9.73 16.88 -7.04
CA HIS A 289 -8.63 16.79 -8.01
C HIS A 289 -8.38 18.11 -8.73
N MET A 290 -9.44 18.77 -9.20
CA MET A 290 -9.33 20.07 -9.87
C MET A 290 -8.76 21.17 -8.98
N LYS A 291 -9.06 21.13 -7.67
CA LYS A 291 -8.60 22.13 -6.70
C LYS A 291 -7.16 21.90 -6.23
N LEU A 292 -6.75 20.65 -6.03
CA LEU A 292 -5.51 20.32 -5.31
C LEU A 292 -4.44 19.64 -6.17
N ASN A 293 -4.82 18.94 -7.24
CA ASN A 293 -3.89 18.19 -8.10
C ASN A 293 -3.55 18.99 -9.38
N ARG A 294 -4.44 19.87 -9.83
CA ARG A 294 -4.11 20.81 -10.92
C ARG A 294 -3.53 22.11 -10.37
N SER A 295 -2.22 22.23 -10.53
CA SER A 295 -1.49 23.49 -10.38
C SER A 295 -2.14 24.60 -11.21
N ARG A 296 -2.52 25.73 -10.57
CA ARG A 296 -2.79 27.01 -11.26
C ARG A 296 -1.50 27.77 -11.60
N LEU A 297 -0.34 27.28 -11.14
CA LEU A 297 0.95 27.85 -11.47
C LEU A 297 1.35 27.37 -12.88
N GLN A 298 1.46 28.30 -13.82
CA GLN A 298 2.17 28.06 -15.08
C GLN A 298 3.64 27.81 -14.77
N LEU A 299 4.03 26.53 -14.69
CA LEU A 299 5.41 26.12 -14.45
C LEU A 299 6.30 26.28 -15.70
N TYR A 300 5.69 26.48 -16.86
CA TYR A 300 6.37 26.78 -18.11
C TYR A 300 5.89 28.15 -18.61
N PRO A 301 6.80 29.07 -18.98
CA PRO A 301 6.39 30.24 -19.75
C PRO A 301 5.77 29.71 -21.05
N SER A 302 4.53 30.11 -21.33
CA SER A 302 3.88 29.80 -22.60
C SER A 302 4.77 30.32 -23.73
N THR A 303 5.48 29.43 -24.40
CA THR A 303 6.26 29.77 -25.58
C THR A 303 5.33 30.33 -26.64
N THR A 304 5.72 31.49 -27.12
CA THR A 304 5.12 32.28 -28.19
C THR A 304 4.71 31.39 -29.36
N SER A 305 3.42 31.45 -29.72
CA SER A 305 2.86 31.17 -31.04
C SER A 305 3.66 30.21 -31.96
N LEU A 306 3.52 28.90 -31.76
CA LEU A 306 3.61 27.98 -32.90
C LEU A 306 2.24 27.97 -33.57
N SER A 307 2.09 28.79 -34.61
CA SER A 307 0.97 28.76 -35.53
C SER A 307 0.93 27.40 -36.23
N LEU A 308 0.13 26.48 -35.71
CA LEU A 308 -0.30 25.29 -36.45
C LEU A 308 -1.17 25.76 -37.63
N PRO A 309 -0.97 25.25 -38.86
CA PRO A 309 -1.82 25.60 -39.99
C PRO A 309 -3.26 25.15 -39.68
N ALA A 310 -4.21 26.08 -39.82
CA ALA A 310 -5.62 25.81 -39.63
C ALA A 310 -6.10 24.75 -40.65
N THR A 311 -6.26 23.51 -40.20
CA THR A 311 -7.07 22.53 -40.91
C THR A 311 -8.51 22.71 -40.43
N GLN A 312 -9.32 23.34 -41.26
CA GLN A 312 -10.77 23.46 -41.07
C GLN A 312 -11.39 22.07 -41.20
N HIS A 313 -11.67 21.40 -40.09
CA HIS A 313 -12.70 20.37 -40.05
C HIS A 313 -14.03 21.03 -39.64
N PRO A 314 -15.13 20.84 -40.39
CA PRO A 314 -16.42 21.38 -40.02
C PRO A 314 -16.87 20.80 -38.68
N ILE A 315 -17.21 21.70 -37.75
CA ILE A 315 -17.85 21.35 -36.49
C ILE A 315 -19.31 21.00 -36.83
N GLU A 316 -19.68 19.73 -36.74
CA GLU A 316 -21.10 19.33 -36.80
C GLU A 316 -21.80 19.76 -35.50
N ASN A 317 -22.72 20.71 -35.62
CA ASN A 317 -23.64 21.07 -34.53
C ASN A 317 -24.72 19.98 -34.38
N PRO A 318 -25.01 19.50 -33.15
CA PRO A 318 -26.05 18.51 -32.94
C PRO A 318 -27.44 19.13 -33.16
N SER A 319 -28.20 18.56 -34.10
CA SER A 319 -29.60 18.92 -34.35
C SER A 319 -30.54 18.22 -33.35
N PRO A 320 -31.59 18.88 -32.84
CA PRO A 320 -32.50 18.28 -31.86
C PRO A 320 -33.45 17.26 -32.53
N LEU A 321 -33.43 16.01 -32.05
CA LEU A 321 -34.33 14.95 -32.48
C LEU A 321 -35.64 14.99 -31.69
N LEU A 322 -36.67 15.63 -32.24
CA LEU A 322 -38.09 15.35 -31.94
C LEU A 322 -38.97 15.89 -33.07
N GLY A 323 -39.50 15.00 -33.91
CA GLY A 323 -40.44 15.32 -34.98
C GLY A 323 -40.82 14.11 -35.84
N ASN A 324 -42.05 13.63 -35.67
CA ASN A 324 -42.76 12.52 -36.33
C ASN A 324 -42.34 12.09 -37.75
N SER A 325 -42.22 10.76 -37.98
CA SER A 325 -43.01 10.05 -39.03
C SER A 325 -42.74 8.53 -39.08
N SER A 326 -43.86 7.78 -39.14
CA SER A 326 -44.13 6.49 -39.79
C SER A 326 -43.06 5.37 -39.91
N LYS A 327 -43.37 4.25 -39.23
CA LYS A 327 -43.19 2.82 -39.58
C LYS A 327 -42.11 2.46 -40.63
N LYS A 328 -41.05 1.81 -40.17
CA LYS A 328 -40.41 0.63 -40.80
C LYS A 328 -39.50 -0.07 -39.79
N ASP A 329 -39.71 -1.38 -39.60
CA ASP A 329 -38.88 -2.23 -38.74
C ASP A 329 -37.44 -2.31 -39.26
N VAL A 330 -36.48 -1.82 -38.47
CA VAL A 330 -35.05 -2.04 -38.72
C VAL A 330 -34.41 -2.58 -37.44
N ARG A 331 -33.90 -3.81 -37.56
CA ARG A 331 -33.21 -4.59 -36.53
C ARG A 331 -31.96 -3.85 -36.05
N VAL A 332 -31.93 -3.39 -34.80
CA VAL A 332 -30.77 -2.69 -34.22
C VAL A 332 -29.65 -3.69 -33.91
N LYS A 333 -28.55 -3.63 -34.67
CA LYS A 333 -27.28 -4.21 -34.24
C LYS A 333 -26.77 -3.40 -33.05
N ARG A 334 -26.56 -4.05 -31.89
CA ARG A 334 -25.88 -3.46 -30.73
C ARG A 334 -24.41 -3.19 -31.09
N THR A 335 -24.11 -1.97 -31.50
CA THR A 335 -22.73 -1.46 -31.49
C THR A 335 -22.45 -0.94 -30.08
N THR A 336 -21.70 -1.71 -29.30
CA THR A 336 -21.10 -1.24 -28.04
C THR A 336 -20.09 -0.13 -28.37
N LEU A 337 -20.54 1.12 -28.35
CA LEU A 337 -19.65 2.27 -28.25
C LEU A 337 -18.99 2.23 -26.88
N LYS A 338 -17.74 1.75 -26.83
CA LYS A 338 -16.84 2.01 -25.70
C LYS A 338 -16.52 3.50 -25.74
N ILE A 339 -17.05 4.24 -24.78
CA ILE A 339 -16.57 5.60 -24.48
C ILE A 339 -15.25 5.41 -23.75
N GLU A 340 -14.14 5.74 -24.40
CA GLU A 340 -12.83 5.77 -23.74
C GLU A 340 -12.74 7.07 -22.93
N CYS A 341 -12.72 6.94 -21.60
CA CYS A 341 -12.39 8.04 -20.69
C CYS A 341 -10.87 8.25 -20.69
N SER A 342 -10.34 8.93 -21.70
CA SER A 342 -8.90 9.15 -21.87
C SER A 342 -8.35 10.44 -21.24
N ASN A 343 -9.11 11.12 -20.36
CA ASN A 343 -8.66 12.38 -19.73
C ASN A 343 -8.79 12.43 -18.20
N ILE A 344 -8.95 11.28 -17.54
CA ILE A 344 -8.90 11.18 -16.08
C ILE A 344 -8.04 9.98 -15.73
N LEU A 345 -6.73 10.18 -15.64
CA LEU A 345 -5.81 9.56 -14.68
C LEU A 345 -4.46 10.28 -14.77
#